data_AF-A0A9P7EGS2-F1
#
_entry.id   AF-A0A9P7EGS2-F1
#
_cell.length_a   1.000
_cell.length_b   1.000
_cell.length_c   1.000
_cell.angle_alpha   90.00
_cell.angle_beta   90.00
_cell.angle_gamma   90.00
#
_symmetry.space_group_name_H-M   'P 1'
#
loop_
_entity.id
_entity.type
_entity.pdbx_description
1 polymer ?
#
loop_
_entity_poly.entity_id
_entity_poly.type
_entity_poly.pdbx_seq_one_letter_code
_entity_poly.pdbx_strand_id
1 'polypeptide(L)'
;MHDEWDRRVHFSPPHAAPSVAPSTVVENFTVNAFPPNKLGLSTHGSTPSKTLTYAYHGTAASMEDRPARNNTKDSADFIESKGAAINLVASAFFGRNSRKAKERFHWMFPPDKDERVASLLAWIQSVSYGLGSFGLHKFLQTRERGALVVNADYRPSKSPNEPAFDWLTYPELQKTMDRTLQESVACYDPSALVIVFVFLPSKSGNSLAIWRRKIAVPSNVRLAYQAQITQAIDSLSRDYPVYVDEIPPKSEPPSPPPKKRKWWKLWLST
;
A
#
# COMPACT_ATOMS: atom_id res chain seq x y z
N MET A 1 -22.60 -37.93 5.55
CA MET A 1 -23.42 -36.77 5.15
C MET A 1 -23.68 -35.95 6.38
N HIS A 2 -22.88 -34.91 6.59
CA HIS A 2 -23.18 -33.78 7.49
C HIS A 2 -22.29 -32.63 6.99
N ASP A 3 -22.91 -31.77 6.19
CA ASP A 3 -22.37 -30.48 5.75
C ASP A 3 -22.45 -29.52 6.94
N GLU A 4 -21.38 -29.43 7.72
CA GLU A 4 -21.28 -28.53 8.88
C GLU A 4 -20.08 -27.58 8.73
N TRP A 5 -19.92 -27.05 7.51
CA TRP A 5 -19.12 -25.85 7.29
C TRP A 5 -20.07 -24.74 6.90
N ASP A 6 -20.61 -24.09 7.91
CA ASP A 6 -21.16 -22.74 7.81
C ASP A 6 -20.00 -21.79 7.47
N ARG A 7 -19.48 -21.90 6.23
CA ARG A 7 -18.34 -21.14 5.74
C ARG A 7 -18.80 -19.69 5.65
N ARG A 8 -18.46 -18.90 6.66
CA ARG A 8 -18.65 -17.45 6.63
C ARG A 8 -17.82 -16.86 5.49
N VAL A 9 -18.48 -16.70 4.35
CA VAL A 9 -17.95 -16.16 3.10
C VAL A 9 -17.72 -14.65 3.18
N HIS A 10 -18.34 -13.97 4.16
CA HIS A 10 -18.30 -12.51 4.27
C HIS A 10 -17.34 -12.02 5.36
N PHE A 11 -16.59 -10.98 5.01
CA PHE A 11 -15.92 -10.12 5.97
C PHE A 11 -16.87 -8.97 6.33
N SER A 12 -17.04 -8.70 7.62
CA SER A 12 -17.84 -7.55 8.06
C SER A 12 -17.00 -6.30 7.94
N PRO A 13 -17.44 -5.25 7.22
CA PRO A 13 -16.81 -3.95 7.32
C PRO A 13 -16.77 -3.52 8.79
N PRO A 14 -15.68 -2.90 9.28
CA PRO A 14 -15.73 -2.24 10.58
C PRO A 14 -16.87 -1.22 10.54
N HIS A 15 -17.66 -1.12 11.61
CA HIS A 15 -18.66 -0.07 11.74
C HIS A 15 -17.97 1.26 11.45
N ALA A 16 -18.38 1.92 10.36
CA ALA A 16 -17.96 3.27 10.08
C ALA A 16 -18.34 4.12 11.30
N ALA A 17 -17.35 4.53 12.09
CA ALA A 17 -17.57 5.63 13.00
C ALA A 17 -18.10 6.79 12.15
N PRO A 18 -19.18 7.48 12.56
CA PRO A 18 -19.67 8.61 11.80
C PRO A 18 -18.52 9.58 11.59
N SER A 19 -18.25 9.90 10.32
CA SER A 19 -17.37 10.99 9.92
C SER A 19 -17.98 12.29 10.43
N VAL A 20 -17.75 12.61 11.70
CA VAL A 20 -17.95 13.96 12.21
C VAL A 20 -16.83 14.77 11.58
N ALA A 21 -17.18 15.59 10.59
CA ALA A 21 -16.29 16.61 10.07
C ALA A 21 -15.75 17.41 11.28
N PRO A 22 -14.43 17.57 11.44
CA PRO A 22 -13.93 18.50 12.43
C PRO A 22 -14.41 19.89 12.02
N SER A 23 -15.25 20.50 12.85
CA SER A 23 -15.56 21.91 12.76
C SER A 23 -14.25 22.67 12.69
N THR A 24 -14.06 23.40 11.59
CA THR A 24 -12.95 24.33 11.40
C THR A 24 -12.96 25.36 12.52
N VAL A 25 -12.10 25.18 13.51
CA VAL A 25 -11.60 26.29 14.31
C VAL A 25 -10.28 26.69 13.67
N VAL A 26 -10.29 27.88 13.06
CA VAL A 26 -9.09 28.55 12.58
C VAL A 26 -8.31 28.98 13.82
N GLU A 27 -7.33 28.18 14.23
CA GLU A 27 -6.35 28.61 15.23
C GLU A 27 -5.13 29.20 14.53
N ASN A 28 -4.81 30.43 14.92
CA ASN A 28 -3.79 31.29 14.37
C ASN A 28 -2.40 30.64 14.39
N PHE A 29 -1.69 30.80 13.28
CA PHE A 29 -0.28 30.47 13.14
C PHE A 29 0.57 31.27 14.14
N THR A 30 1.18 30.58 15.11
CA THR A 30 2.34 31.10 15.84
C THR A 30 3.60 30.59 15.15
N VAL A 31 4.22 31.46 14.35
CA VAL A 31 5.51 31.21 13.69
C VAL A 31 6.62 31.27 14.75
N ASN A 32 7.12 30.12 15.18
CA ASN A 32 8.34 30.06 15.98
C ASN A 32 9.58 30.05 15.07
N ALA A 33 10.08 31.27 14.87
CA ALA A 33 11.47 31.73 14.78
C ALA A 33 12.59 30.79 14.25
N PHE A 34 13.25 31.31 13.22
CA PHE A 34 14.60 30.99 12.75
C PHE A 34 15.70 31.29 13.81
N PRO A 35 16.88 30.64 13.73
CA PRO A 35 17.97 30.78 14.71
C PRO A 35 18.69 32.15 14.63
N PRO A 36 19.42 32.54 15.69
CA PRO A 36 19.89 33.92 15.87
C PRO A 36 21.13 34.24 15.02
N ASN A 37 21.02 35.26 14.18
CA ASN A 37 22.18 35.97 13.63
C ASN A 37 22.63 37.05 14.61
N LYS A 38 23.91 36.97 15.00
CA LYS A 38 24.66 38.01 15.72
C LYS A 38 24.68 39.31 14.91
N LEU A 39 24.35 40.43 15.54
CA LEU A 39 24.95 41.76 15.35
C LEU A 39 24.36 42.69 16.43
N GLY A 40 25.24 43.31 17.23
CA GLY A 40 24.85 44.12 18.37
C GLY A 40 24.41 45.53 18.03
N LEU A 41 23.54 46.12 18.87
CA LEU A 41 23.49 47.54 19.22
C LEU A 41 22.57 47.77 20.43
N SER A 42 22.82 48.83 21.19
CA SER A 42 22.38 49.06 22.57
C SER A 42 21.04 49.79 22.76
N THR A 43 20.56 49.76 24.02
CA THR A 43 19.81 50.81 24.77
C THR A 43 18.44 51.29 24.28
N HIS A 44 17.38 51.01 25.05
CA HIS A 44 16.56 51.96 25.82
C HIS A 44 15.18 51.35 26.16
N GLY A 45 14.70 51.62 27.38
CA GLY A 45 13.39 51.18 27.85
C GLY A 45 12.25 51.81 27.05
N SER A 46 11.25 50.98 26.72
CA SER A 46 9.95 51.43 26.25
C SER A 46 8.89 50.66 27.02
N THR A 47 8.12 51.40 27.81
CA THR A 47 6.91 50.93 28.48
C THR A 47 5.89 50.42 27.46
N PRO A 48 5.14 49.34 27.76
CA PRO A 48 4.09 48.87 26.87
C PRO A 48 2.90 49.85 26.85
N SER A 49 2.37 50.11 25.66
CA SER A 49 1.22 51.00 25.45
C SER A 49 -0.04 50.50 26.17
N LYS A 50 -0.79 51.44 26.78
CA LYS A 50 -2.01 51.23 27.58
C LYS A 50 -3.13 50.46 26.85
N THR A 51 -3.07 50.35 25.53
CA THR A 51 -4.04 49.62 24.71
C THR A 51 -3.90 48.09 24.82
N LEU A 52 -2.69 47.57 25.11
CA LEU A 52 -2.46 46.13 25.20
C LEU A 52 -2.94 45.57 26.56
N THR A 53 -2.90 46.38 27.62
CA THR A 53 -3.31 45.97 28.98
C THR A 53 -4.82 45.76 29.10
N TYR A 54 -5.65 46.44 28.30
CA TYR A 54 -7.11 46.28 28.34
C TYR A 54 -7.62 45.03 27.60
N ALA A 55 -6.83 44.40 26.74
CA ALA A 55 -7.23 43.19 26.00
C ALA A 55 -7.11 41.89 26.83
N TYR A 56 -6.42 41.93 27.98
CA TYR A 56 -6.21 40.75 28.85
C TYR A 56 -7.15 40.70 30.06
N HIS A 57 -7.94 41.74 30.31
CA HIS A 57 -8.93 41.74 31.38
C HIS A 57 -10.26 41.13 30.90
N GLY A 58 -10.33 39.80 30.79
CA GLY A 58 -11.58 39.17 30.36
C GLY A 58 -11.70 37.65 30.37
N THR A 59 -10.63 36.87 30.53
CA THR A 59 -10.74 35.40 30.56
C THR A 59 -9.75 34.78 31.54
N ALA A 60 -10.12 34.79 32.83
CA ALA A 60 -9.56 33.85 33.80
C ALA A 60 -10.29 32.52 33.65
N ALA A 61 -9.80 31.67 32.75
CA ALA A 61 -10.11 30.24 32.74
C ALA A 61 -8.81 29.50 33.04
N SER A 62 -8.81 28.76 34.16
CA SER A 62 -7.72 27.90 34.62
C SER A 62 -7.29 26.96 33.49
N MET A 63 -6.13 27.22 32.88
CA MET A 63 -5.48 26.27 31.97
C MET A 63 -4.75 25.23 32.81
N GLU A 64 -5.41 24.11 33.02
CA GLU A 64 -4.81 22.90 33.53
C GLU A 64 -3.82 22.38 32.46
N ASP A 65 -2.54 22.37 32.82
CA ASP A 65 -1.41 22.00 31.98
C ASP A 65 -1.45 20.48 31.72
N ARG A 66 -2.24 20.07 30.72
CA ARG A 66 -2.26 18.70 30.22
C ARG A 66 -1.50 18.66 28.89
N PRO A 67 -0.38 17.91 28.80
CA PRO A 67 0.31 17.77 27.53
C PRO A 67 -0.65 17.16 26.50
N ALA A 68 -0.78 17.84 25.37
CA ALA A 68 -1.55 17.38 24.23
C ALA A 68 -1.13 15.94 23.90
N ARG A 69 -2.02 15.01 24.22
CA ARG A 69 -1.84 13.59 23.92
C ARG A 69 -1.92 13.48 22.40
N ASN A 70 -0.77 13.34 21.75
CA ASN A 70 -0.69 13.00 20.32
C ASN A 70 -1.53 11.75 20.10
N ASN A 71 -2.77 11.91 19.62
CA ASN A 71 -3.64 10.81 19.27
C ASN A 71 -3.08 10.14 18.01
N THR A 72 -2.16 9.20 18.21
CA THR A 72 -1.80 8.14 17.26
C THR A 72 -2.99 7.20 17.07
N LYS A 73 -4.14 7.72 16.63
CA LYS A 73 -5.37 6.97 16.31
C LYS A 73 -5.71 6.98 14.82
N ASP A 74 -4.83 7.53 13.98
CA ASP A 74 -5.05 7.61 12.52
C ASP A 74 -4.64 6.35 11.76
N SER A 75 -4.06 5.36 12.44
CA SER A 75 -3.90 4.01 11.89
C SER A 75 -5.11 3.19 12.33
N ALA A 76 -6.00 2.86 11.40
CA ALA A 76 -6.90 1.74 11.66
C ALA A 76 -6.03 0.51 11.98
N ASP A 77 -6.24 -0.11 13.14
CA ASP A 77 -5.49 -1.29 13.55
C ASP A 77 -5.90 -2.46 12.65
N PHE A 78 -5.12 -2.72 11.59
CA PHE A 78 -5.31 -3.90 10.75
C PHE A 78 -4.64 -5.11 11.38
N ILE A 79 -5.29 -6.26 11.23
CA ILE A 79 -4.77 -7.52 11.75
C ILE A 79 -3.65 -8.02 10.84
N GLU A 80 -2.53 -8.41 11.44
CA GLU A 80 -1.46 -9.14 10.75
C GLU A 80 -1.51 -10.62 11.15
N SER A 81 -1.38 -11.51 10.18
CA SER A 81 -1.32 -12.95 10.45
C SER A 81 0.09 -13.39 10.86
N LYS A 82 1.08 -12.50 10.69
CA LYS A 82 2.51 -12.77 10.89
C LYS A 82 2.99 -13.92 10.01
N GLY A 83 2.48 -13.94 8.77
CA GLY A 83 2.79 -14.95 7.76
C GLY A 83 1.98 -16.24 7.87
N ALA A 84 1.15 -16.43 8.90
CA ALA A 84 0.32 -17.63 9.04
C ALA A 84 -0.61 -17.85 7.83
N ALA A 85 -1.18 -16.78 7.27
CA ALA A 85 -2.05 -16.81 6.10
C ALA A 85 -1.32 -17.27 4.82
N ILE A 86 -0.02 -16.98 4.72
CA ILE A 86 0.83 -17.35 3.58
C ILE A 86 1.43 -18.75 3.78
N ASN A 87 1.78 -19.11 5.01
CA ASN A 87 2.40 -20.41 5.34
C ASN A 87 1.53 -21.60 4.91
N LEU A 88 0.21 -21.47 4.99
CA LEU A 88 -0.75 -22.48 4.50
C LEU A 88 -0.61 -22.77 2.99
N VAL A 89 -0.02 -21.85 2.24
CA VAL A 89 0.18 -21.93 0.78
C VAL A 89 1.63 -21.64 0.38
N ALA A 90 2.58 -21.92 1.28
CA ALA A 90 3.99 -21.66 1.03
C ALA A 90 4.50 -22.37 -0.24
N SER A 91 3.96 -23.55 -0.57
CA SER A 91 4.28 -24.25 -1.82
C SER A 91 3.80 -23.51 -3.06
N ALA A 92 2.60 -22.93 -3.05
CA ALA A 92 2.11 -22.09 -4.15
C ALA A 92 2.91 -20.79 -4.28
N PHE A 93 3.32 -20.15 -3.18
CA PHE A 93 4.07 -18.90 -3.23
C PHE A 93 5.56 -19.09 -3.57
N PHE A 94 6.21 -20.08 -2.95
CA PHE A 94 7.68 -20.21 -2.93
C PHE A 94 8.19 -21.57 -3.42
N GLY A 95 7.31 -22.45 -3.93
CA GLY A 95 7.70 -23.78 -4.43
C GLY A 95 8.50 -23.72 -5.72
N ARG A 96 9.81 -23.46 -5.61
CA ARG A 96 10.74 -23.36 -6.76
C ARG A 96 11.10 -24.71 -7.39
N ASN A 97 11.07 -25.77 -6.59
CA ASN A 97 11.71 -27.04 -6.98
C ASN A 97 10.80 -27.99 -7.76
N SER A 98 9.50 -27.71 -7.87
CA SER A 98 8.55 -28.62 -8.52
C SER A 98 7.64 -27.97 -9.56
N ARG A 99 7.41 -26.65 -9.52
CA ARG A 99 6.51 -25.94 -10.44
C ARG A 99 6.95 -24.50 -10.72
N LYS A 100 6.82 -24.08 -11.97
CA LYS A 100 7.13 -22.70 -12.38
C LYS A 100 6.10 -21.72 -11.83
N ALA A 101 6.50 -20.46 -11.62
CA ALA A 101 5.62 -19.41 -11.14
C ALA A 101 4.36 -19.27 -11.99
N LYS A 102 4.47 -19.37 -13.31
CA LYS A 102 3.33 -19.32 -14.25
C LYS A 102 2.29 -20.43 -14.03
N GLU A 103 2.69 -21.56 -13.45
CA GLU A 103 1.81 -22.69 -13.13
C GLU A 103 1.22 -22.59 -11.72
N ARG A 104 1.81 -21.75 -10.86
CA ARG A 104 1.39 -21.53 -9.46
C ARG A 104 0.53 -20.29 -9.31
N PHE A 105 0.84 -19.22 -10.03
CA PHE A 105 0.13 -17.94 -10.00
C PHE A 105 -0.76 -17.80 -11.22
N HIS A 106 -2.06 -17.76 -10.96
CA HIS A 106 -3.04 -17.51 -12.00
C HIS A 106 -3.62 -16.11 -11.88
N TRP A 107 -3.23 -15.26 -12.82
CA TRP A 107 -3.72 -13.91 -12.98
C TRP A 107 -5.02 -13.89 -13.82
N MET A 108 -5.71 -12.74 -13.82
CA MET A 108 -6.85 -12.45 -14.71
C MET A 108 -8.14 -13.24 -14.46
N PHE A 109 -8.28 -13.89 -13.32
CA PHE A 109 -9.59 -14.44 -12.92
C PHE A 109 -10.60 -13.30 -12.66
N PRO A 110 -11.85 -13.41 -13.12
CA PRO A 110 -12.88 -12.45 -12.76
C PRO A 110 -13.16 -12.50 -11.25
N PRO A 111 -13.06 -11.37 -10.52
CA PRO A 111 -13.18 -11.35 -9.06
C PRO A 111 -14.58 -11.65 -8.54
N ASP A 112 -15.60 -11.53 -9.39
CA ASP A 112 -17.02 -11.77 -9.14
C ASP A 112 -17.39 -13.27 -9.15
N LYS A 113 -16.46 -14.14 -9.58
CA LYS A 113 -16.71 -15.59 -9.66
C LYS A 113 -16.59 -16.33 -8.33
N ASP A 114 -15.89 -15.75 -7.35
CA ASP A 114 -15.77 -16.31 -6.01
C ASP A 114 -16.22 -15.28 -4.97
N GLU A 115 -17.23 -15.64 -4.19
CA GLU A 115 -17.86 -14.76 -3.21
C GLU A 115 -16.89 -14.24 -2.15
N ARG A 116 -15.92 -15.07 -1.74
CA ARG A 116 -14.92 -14.69 -0.73
C ARG A 116 -14.02 -13.57 -1.25
N VAL A 117 -13.66 -13.65 -2.53
CA VAL A 117 -12.83 -12.65 -3.21
C VAL A 117 -13.63 -11.38 -3.45
N ALA A 118 -14.86 -11.50 -3.95
CA ALA A 118 -15.75 -10.37 -4.16
C ALA A 118 -16.02 -9.59 -2.85
N SER A 119 -16.37 -10.31 -1.77
CA SER A 119 -16.60 -9.72 -0.45
C SER A 119 -15.35 -9.05 0.10
N LEU A 120 -14.18 -9.69 -0.01
CA LEU A 120 -12.92 -9.10 0.45
C LEU A 120 -12.53 -7.86 -0.34
N LEU A 121 -12.75 -7.84 -1.65
CA LEU A 121 -12.49 -6.66 -2.47
C LEU A 121 -13.42 -5.50 -2.13
N ALA A 122 -14.70 -5.79 -1.86
CA ALA A 122 -15.64 -4.78 -1.38
C ALA A 122 -15.23 -4.24 0.01
N TRP A 123 -14.76 -5.13 0.90
CA TRP A 123 -14.22 -4.74 2.20
C TRP A 123 -13.01 -3.82 2.04
N ILE A 124 -12.02 -4.21 1.24
CA ILE A 124 -10.81 -3.40 0.95
C ILE A 124 -11.20 -2.02 0.40
N GLN A 125 -12.21 -1.95 -0.47
CA GLN A 125 -12.70 -0.68 -1.00
C GLN A 125 -13.27 0.21 0.12
N SER A 126 -14.07 -0.37 1.02
CA SER A 126 -14.71 0.35 2.14
C SER A 126 -13.71 0.93 3.15
N VAL A 127 -12.56 0.28 3.34
CA VAL A 127 -11.51 0.72 4.27
C VAL A 127 -10.26 1.27 3.57
N SER A 128 -10.38 1.60 2.28
CA SER A 128 -9.24 1.97 1.43
C SER A 128 -8.39 3.11 2.00
N TYR A 129 -9.02 4.11 2.63
CA TYR A 129 -8.32 5.19 3.33
C TYR A 129 -7.37 4.65 4.41
N GLY A 130 -7.89 3.81 5.31
CA GLY A 130 -7.10 3.22 6.39
C GLY A 130 -5.99 2.32 5.85
N LEU A 131 -6.27 1.52 4.82
CA LEU A 131 -5.25 0.64 4.20
C LEU A 131 -4.13 1.45 3.52
N GLY A 132 -4.46 2.59 2.92
CA GLY A 132 -3.47 3.51 2.35
C GLY A 132 -2.54 4.06 3.43
N SER A 133 -3.09 4.48 4.57
CA SER A 133 -2.31 4.90 5.73
C SER A 133 -1.46 3.75 6.28
N PHE A 134 -2.05 2.58 6.49
CA PHE A 134 -1.36 1.41 7.05
C PHE A 134 -0.19 0.97 6.19
N GLY A 135 -0.38 0.85 4.87
CA GLY A 135 0.70 0.48 3.96
C GLY A 135 1.85 1.48 3.94
N LEU A 136 1.57 2.79 4.06
CA LEU A 136 2.61 3.80 4.21
C LEU A 136 3.41 3.58 5.51
N HIS A 137 2.75 3.30 6.63
CA HIS A 137 3.44 3.01 7.89
C HIS A 137 4.33 1.77 7.78
N LYS A 138 3.86 0.70 7.12
CA LYS A 138 4.68 -0.52 6.88
C LYS A 138 5.90 -0.22 6.01
N PHE A 139 5.74 0.62 4.98
CA PHE A 139 6.88 1.11 4.19
C PHE A 139 7.88 1.88 5.05
N LEU A 140 7.43 2.85 5.86
CA LEU A 140 8.31 3.63 6.73
C LEU A 140 9.00 2.78 7.80
N GLN A 141 8.32 1.74 8.31
CA GLN A 141 8.86 0.80 9.29
C GLN A 141 9.93 -0.10 8.69
N THR A 142 9.68 -0.65 7.50
CA THR A 142 10.59 -1.61 6.84
C THR A 142 11.69 -0.92 6.04
N ARG A 143 11.49 0.35 5.66
CA ARG A 143 12.35 1.12 4.75
C ARG A 143 12.58 0.42 3.42
N GLU A 144 11.63 -0.41 3.00
CA GLU A 144 11.72 -1.21 1.77
C GLU A 144 10.37 -1.23 1.06
N ARG A 145 10.40 -1.24 -0.29
CA ARG A 145 9.19 -1.39 -1.09
C ARG A 145 8.52 -2.72 -0.78
N GLY A 146 7.20 -2.74 -0.80
CA GLY A 146 6.46 -3.94 -0.47
C GLY A 146 5.01 -3.87 -0.88
N ALA A 147 4.25 -4.88 -0.46
CA ALA A 147 2.83 -4.94 -0.68
C ALA A 147 2.14 -5.58 0.52
N LEU A 148 0.90 -5.17 0.75
CA LEU A 148 0.00 -5.89 1.63
C LEU A 148 -0.52 -7.12 0.89
N VAL A 149 -0.47 -8.27 1.54
CA VAL A 149 -0.91 -9.55 0.98
C VAL A 149 -1.98 -10.13 1.89
N VAL A 150 -3.10 -10.53 1.30
CA VAL A 150 -4.27 -11.05 2.03
C VAL A 150 -4.79 -12.32 1.37
N ASN A 151 -5.04 -13.32 2.19
CA ASN A 151 -5.61 -14.61 1.80
C ASN A 151 -7.14 -14.56 1.95
N ALA A 152 -7.87 -14.69 0.85
CA ALA A 152 -9.34 -14.67 0.86
C ALA A 152 -9.97 -15.86 1.63
N ASP A 153 -9.23 -16.96 1.82
CA ASP A 153 -9.69 -18.17 2.53
C ASP A 153 -9.22 -18.24 3.99
N TYR A 154 -8.30 -17.36 4.40
CA TYR A 154 -7.79 -17.36 5.77
C TYR A 154 -8.71 -16.54 6.69
N ARG A 155 -8.88 -17.02 7.93
CA ARG A 155 -9.66 -16.35 8.98
C ARG A 155 -8.83 -16.35 10.27
N PRO A 156 -8.45 -15.17 10.81
CA PRO A 156 -7.74 -15.10 12.08
C PRO A 156 -8.58 -15.68 13.22
N SER A 157 -7.96 -16.45 14.12
CA SER A 157 -8.69 -17.13 15.19
C SER A 157 -9.36 -16.17 16.18
N LYS A 158 -8.75 -15.01 16.45
CA LYS A 158 -9.25 -14.01 17.39
C LYS A 158 -10.30 -13.07 16.79
N SER A 159 -10.26 -12.86 15.48
CA SER A 159 -11.13 -11.93 14.76
C SER A 159 -11.52 -12.55 13.42
N PRO A 160 -12.37 -13.58 13.42
CA PRO A 160 -12.68 -14.34 12.21
C PRO A 160 -13.42 -13.50 11.15
N ASN A 161 -14.05 -12.39 11.51
CA ASN A 161 -14.79 -11.56 10.55
C ASN A 161 -13.93 -10.47 9.88
N GLU A 162 -12.64 -10.40 10.21
CA GLU A 162 -11.71 -9.41 9.67
C GLU A 162 -10.58 -10.09 8.87
N PRO A 163 -10.21 -9.55 7.71
CA PRO A 163 -9.07 -10.07 6.96
C PRO A 163 -7.75 -9.71 7.64
N ALA A 164 -6.77 -10.60 7.52
CA ALA A 164 -5.40 -10.30 7.93
C ALA A 164 -4.55 -9.87 6.73
N PHE A 165 -3.81 -8.78 6.88
CA PHE A 165 -2.88 -8.25 5.88
C PHE A 165 -1.46 -8.42 6.37
N ASP A 166 -0.66 -9.19 5.65
CA ASP A 166 0.77 -9.29 5.90
C ASP A 166 1.53 -8.39 4.93
N TRP A 167 2.54 -7.67 5.41
CA TRP A 167 3.43 -6.90 4.54
C TRP A 167 4.54 -7.80 4.01
N LEU A 168 4.61 -7.98 2.70
CA LEU A 168 5.75 -8.62 2.04
C LEU A 168 6.63 -7.56 1.38
N THR A 169 7.90 -7.55 1.76
CA THR A 169 8.94 -6.70 1.18
C THR A 169 9.34 -7.20 -0.21
N TYR A 170 9.97 -6.34 -1.00
CA TYR A 170 10.46 -6.70 -2.33
C TYR A 170 11.38 -7.93 -2.31
N PRO A 171 12.38 -8.06 -1.41
CA PRO A 171 13.21 -9.26 -1.35
C PRO A 171 12.43 -10.55 -1.07
N GLU A 172 11.30 -10.48 -0.36
CA GLU A 172 10.43 -11.63 -0.13
C GLU A 172 9.59 -11.96 -1.36
N LEU A 173 9.03 -10.94 -2.02
CA LEU A 173 8.27 -11.11 -3.26
C LEU A 173 9.13 -11.64 -4.40
N GLN A 174 10.40 -11.24 -4.46
CA GLN A 174 11.36 -11.77 -5.43
C GLN A 174 11.51 -13.29 -5.32
N LYS A 175 11.28 -13.86 -4.11
CA LYS A 175 11.38 -15.31 -3.92
C LYS A 175 10.29 -16.10 -4.64
N THR A 176 9.21 -15.44 -5.03
CA THR A 176 8.07 -16.06 -5.71
C THR A 176 8.35 -16.44 -7.17
N MET A 177 9.36 -15.80 -7.79
CA MET A 177 9.68 -15.88 -9.22
C MET A 177 8.54 -15.43 -10.16
N ASP A 178 7.48 -14.85 -9.62
CA ASP A 178 6.41 -14.28 -10.42
C ASP A 178 6.77 -12.86 -10.86
N ARG A 179 6.82 -12.68 -12.19
CA ARG A 179 7.18 -11.40 -12.81
C ARG A 179 6.22 -10.29 -12.41
N THR A 180 4.92 -10.57 -12.42
CA THR A 180 3.88 -9.55 -12.22
C THR A 180 3.86 -9.06 -10.77
N LEU A 181 4.04 -9.94 -9.78
CA LEU A 181 4.22 -9.57 -8.37
C LEU A 181 5.41 -8.62 -8.21
N GLN A 182 6.57 -9.03 -8.75
CA GLN A 182 7.81 -8.28 -8.60
C GLN A 182 7.75 -6.92 -9.28
N GLU A 183 7.33 -6.85 -10.55
CA GLU A 183 7.22 -5.58 -11.29
C GLU A 183 6.22 -4.62 -10.64
N SER A 184 5.14 -5.14 -10.07
CA SER A 184 4.14 -4.32 -9.38
C SER A 184 4.71 -3.57 -8.18
N VAL A 185 5.69 -4.16 -7.48
CA VAL A 185 6.34 -3.58 -6.30
C VAL A 185 7.64 -2.87 -6.66
N ALA A 186 8.35 -3.31 -7.70
CA ALA A 186 9.58 -2.69 -8.17
C ALA A 186 9.36 -1.25 -8.66
N CYS A 187 8.20 -0.93 -9.24
CA CYS A 187 8.03 0.30 -10.02
C CYS A 187 7.07 1.35 -9.43
N TYR A 188 6.37 1.07 -8.32
CA TYR A 188 5.43 2.04 -7.75
C TYR A 188 6.12 3.09 -6.85
N ASP A 189 5.45 4.22 -6.64
CA ASP A 189 5.85 5.22 -5.65
C ASP A 189 5.18 4.92 -4.29
N PRO A 190 5.95 4.50 -3.26
CA PRO A 190 5.40 4.17 -1.95
C PRO A 190 4.88 5.37 -1.15
N SER A 191 5.17 6.61 -1.57
CA SER A 191 4.55 7.79 -0.98
C SER A 191 3.14 8.08 -1.53
N ALA A 192 2.80 7.53 -2.70
CA ALA A 192 1.56 7.82 -3.39
C ALA A 192 0.59 6.64 -3.38
N LEU A 193 1.12 5.42 -3.42
CA LEU A 193 0.33 4.20 -3.59
C LEU A 193 0.76 3.11 -2.61
N VAL A 194 -0.21 2.30 -2.21
CA VAL A 194 -0.02 1.01 -1.54
C VAL A 194 -0.54 -0.07 -2.48
N ILE A 195 0.28 -1.10 -2.70
CA ILE A 195 -0.12 -2.29 -3.47
C ILE A 195 -0.74 -3.31 -2.52
N VAL A 196 -1.92 -3.81 -2.87
CA VAL A 196 -2.59 -4.89 -2.16
C VAL A 196 -2.77 -6.08 -3.11
N PHE A 197 -2.21 -7.22 -2.73
CA PHE A 197 -2.45 -8.49 -3.40
C PHE A 197 -3.48 -9.30 -2.63
N VAL A 198 -4.60 -9.57 -3.28
CA VAL A 198 -5.60 -10.50 -2.80
C VAL A 198 -5.34 -11.82 -3.48
N PHE A 199 -5.25 -12.92 -2.74
CA PHE A 199 -5.10 -14.23 -3.34
C PHE A 199 -6.11 -15.23 -2.79
N LEU A 200 -6.44 -16.21 -3.61
CA LEU A 200 -7.29 -17.33 -3.25
C LEU A 200 -6.58 -18.65 -3.58
N PRO A 201 -6.24 -19.46 -2.57
CA PRO A 201 -5.67 -20.78 -2.78
C PRO A 201 -6.58 -21.72 -3.55
N SER A 202 -6.00 -22.56 -4.41
CA SER A 202 -6.68 -23.77 -4.87
C SER A 202 -6.90 -24.74 -3.71
N LYS A 203 -7.86 -25.67 -3.84
CA LYS A 203 -8.12 -26.72 -2.83
C LYS A 203 -6.88 -27.55 -2.47
N SER A 204 -5.95 -27.69 -3.41
CA SER A 204 -4.70 -28.44 -3.21
C SER A 204 -3.60 -27.65 -2.53
N GLY A 205 -3.73 -26.32 -2.42
CA GLY A 205 -2.69 -25.42 -1.90
C GLY A 205 -1.47 -25.24 -2.80
N ASN A 206 -1.44 -25.85 -4.00
CA ASN A 206 -0.26 -25.83 -4.89
C ASN A 206 -0.28 -24.74 -5.96
N SER A 207 -1.43 -24.07 -6.12
CA SER A 207 -1.60 -22.91 -6.98
C SER A 207 -2.63 -21.97 -6.37
N LEU A 208 -2.69 -20.75 -6.87
CA LEU A 208 -3.60 -19.72 -6.39
C LEU A 208 -4.04 -18.79 -7.53
N ALA A 209 -5.24 -18.26 -7.39
CA ALA A 209 -5.69 -17.10 -8.14
C ALA A 209 -5.28 -15.83 -7.39
N ILE A 210 -4.85 -14.79 -8.12
CA ILE A 210 -4.36 -13.55 -7.50
C ILE A 210 -4.84 -12.30 -8.24
N TRP A 211 -5.14 -11.27 -7.45
CA TRP A 211 -5.62 -9.96 -7.88
C TRP A 211 -4.75 -8.86 -7.28
N ARG A 212 -4.63 -7.76 -8.01
CA ARG A 212 -3.87 -6.58 -7.59
C ARG A 212 -4.79 -5.38 -7.44
N ARG A 213 -4.69 -4.68 -6.32
CA ARG A 213 -5.29 -3.36 -6.11
C ARG A 213 -4.22 -2.33 -5.80
N LYS A 214 -4.44 -1.11 -6.29
CA LYS A 214 -3.64 0.07 -5.98
C LYS A 214 -4.51 0.98 -5.14
N ILE A 215 -4.05 1.27 -3.93
CA ILE A 215 -4.75 2.13 -2.97
C ILE A 215 -3.95 3.42 -2.85
N ALA A 216 -4.62 4.57 -2.96
CA ALA A 216 -3.95 5.85 -2.78
C ALA A 216 -3.61 6.08 -1.30
N VAL A 217 -2.41 6.57 -1.04
CA VAL A 217 -2.04 7.05 0.30
C VAL A 217 -2.75 8.38 0.56
N PRO A 218 -3.49 8.55 1.66
CA PRO A 218 -4.18 9.80 1.95
C PRO A 218 -3.25 11.01 2.04
N SER A 219 -3.66 12.12 1.44
CA SER A 219 -2.84 13.35 1.36
C SER A 219 -2.43 13.90 2.73
N ASN A 220 -3.33 13.88 3.72
CA ASN A 220 -3.02 14.35 5.07
C ASN A 220 -1.93 13.51 5.74
N VAL A 221 -1.94 12.19 5.52
CA VAL A 221 -0.91 11.28 6.05
C VAL A 221 0.42 11.52 5.32
N ARG A 222 0.40 11.72 4.00
CA ARG A 222 1.61 12.09 3.24
C ARG A 222 2.25 13.36 3.77
N LEU A 223 1.44 14.40 4.05
CA LEU A 223 1.90 15.66 4.62
C LEU A 223 2.46 15.48 6.03
N ALA A 224 1.77 14.72 6.89
CA ALA A 224 2.20 14.48 8.27
C ALA A 224 3.57 13.78 8.36
N TYR A 225 3.85 12.87 7.43
CA TYR A 225 5.09 12.07 7.43
C TYR A 225 6.10 12.49 6.35
N GLN A 226 5.94 13.67 5.74
CA GLN A 226 6.70 14.10 4.56
C GLN A 226 8.22 13.95 4.72
N ALA A 227 8.79 14.39 5.84
CA ALA A 227 10.23 14.30 6.08
C ALA A 227 10.73 12.84 6.15
N GLN A 228 9.95 11.96 6.78
CA GLN A 228 10.28 10.54 6.93
C GLN A 228 10.15 9.81 5.59
N ILE A 229 9.14 10.18 4.79
CA ILE A 229 8.93 9.68 3.43
C ILE A 229 10.12 10.03 2.56
N THR A 230 10.54 11.30 2.52
CA THR A 230 11.69 11.73 1.73
C THR A 230 12.94 10.94 2.12
N GLN A 231 13.24 10.86 3.43
CA GLN A 231 14.38 10.08 3.91
C GLN A 231 14.29 8.59 3.54
N ALA A 232 13.10 7.98 3.63
CA ALA A 232 12.91 6.57 3.26
C ALA A 232 13.12 6.34 1.76
N ILE A 233 12.59 7.21 0.91
CA ILE A 233 12.74 7.12 -0.55
C ILE A 233 14.20 7.27 -0.95
N ASP A 234 14.92 8.21 -0.35
CA ASP A 234 16.35 8.43 -0.63
C ASP A 234 17.22 7.22 -0.25
N SER A 235 16.74 6.39 0.67
CA SER A 235 17.42 5.15 1.10
C SER A 235 17.05 3.91 0.28
N LEU A 236 16.08 3.99 -0.63
CA LEU A 236 15.66 2.84 -1.43
C LEU A 236 16.74 2.40 -2.43
N SER A 237 16.75 1.11 -2.74
CA SER A 237 17.55 0.60 -3.86
C SER A 237 17.13 1.31 -5.15
N ARG A 238 18.12 1.62 -5.99
CA ARG A 238 17.87 2.16 -7.34
C ARG A 238 17.47 1.04 -8.31
N ASP A 239 17.97 -0.16 -8.04
CA ASP A 239 17.79 -1.32 -8.91
C ASP A 239 16.99 -2.40 -8.18
N TYR A 240 15.86 -2.77 -8.79
CA TYR A 240 14.97 -3.82 -8.32
C TYR A 240 14.91 -4.92 -9.40
N PRO A 241 15.87 -5.87 -9.41
CA PRO A 241 15.99 -6.87 -10.46
C PRO A 241 14.88 -7.91 -10.37
N VAL A 242 14.16 -8.12 -11.48
CA VAL A 242 13.07 -9.09 -11.56
C VAL A 242 13.62 -10.48 -11.90
N TYR A 243 13.34 -11.46 -11.05
CA TYR A 243 13.73 -12.86 -11.24
C TYR A 243 12.54 -13.69 -11.71
N VAL A 244 12.75 -14.48 -12.76
CA VAL A 244 11.73 -15.34 -13.37
C VAL A 244 12.31 -16.72 -13.62
N ASP A 245 11.47 -17.76 -13.55
CA ASP A 245 11.89 -19.13 -13.83
C ASP A 245 12.27 -19.33 -15.30
N GLU A 246 11.69 -18.55 -16.20
CA GLU A 246 11.95 -18.57 -17.64
C GLU A 246 12.14 -17.16 -18.19
N ILE A 247 13.25 -16.93 -18.87
CA ILE A 247 13.46 -15.69 -19.64
C ILE A 247 12.63 -15.83 -20.92
N PRO A 248 11.71 -14.90 -21.22
CA PRO A 248 10.97 -14.94 -22.48
C PRO A 248 11.95 -15.03 -23.66
N PRO A 249 11.70 -15.86 -24.68
CA PRO A 249 12.55 -15.90 -25.86
C PRO A 249 12.63 -14.49 -26.43
N LYS A 250 13.86 -14.00 -26.65
CA LYS A 250 14.10 -12.69 -27.27
C LYS A 250 13.35 -12.68 -28.60
N SER A 251 12.42 -11.73 -28.77
CA SER A 251 11.62 -11.60 -29.98
C SER A 251 12.56 -11.61 -31.20
N GLU A 252 12.46 -12.64 -32.03
CA GLU A 252 13.20 -12.68 -33.28
C GLU A 252 12.86 -11.42 -34.09
N PRO A 253 13.85 -10.78 -34.72
CA PRO A 253 13.59 -9.62 -35.56
C PRO A 253 12.54 -9.99 -36.62
N PRO A 254 11.58 -9.10 -36.92
CA PRO A 254 10.51 -9.40 -37.86
C PRO A 254 11.11 -9.93 -39.16
N SER A 255 10.60 -11.07 -39.62
CA SER A 255 11.04 -11.67 -40.88
C SER A 255 10.93 -10.63 -42.00
N PRO A 256 11.97 -10.52 -42.86
CA PRO A 256 11.96 -9.51 -43.91
C PRO A 256 10.72 -9.69 -44.80
N PRO A 257 10.04 -8.60 -45.19
CA PRO A 257 8.79 -8.69 -45.92
C PRO A 257 8.98 -9.51 -47.20
N PRO A 258 8.00 -10.34 -47.60
CA PRO A 258 8.11 -11.17 -48.78
C PRO A 258 8.39 -10.28 -50.00
N LYS A 259 9.49 -10.56 -50.71
CA LYS A 259 9.87 -9.83 -51.93
C LYS A 259 8.71 -9.93 -52.93
N LYS A 260 7.99 -8.83 -53.15
CA LYS A 260 6.94 -8.74 -54.18
C LYS A 260 7.55 -9.14 -55.53
N ARG A 261 7.10 -10.25 -56.10
CA ARG A 261 7.46 -10.64 -57.47
C ARG A 261 6.94 -9.55 -58.41
N LYS A 262 7.86 -8.94 -59.15
CA LYS A 262 7.62 -7.87 -60.13
C LYS A 262 6.88 -8.46 -61.35
N TRP A 263 5.55 -8.33 -61.37
CA TRP A 263 4.65 -8.89 -62.39
C TRP A 263 4.90 -8.33 -63.81
N TRP A 264 5.52 -7.16 -63.94
CA TRP A 264 5.91 -6.56 -65.22
C TRP A 264 7.03 -7.29 -65.98
N LYS A 265 7.70 -8.28 -65.38
CA LYS A 265 8.68 -9.12 -66.10
C LYS A 265 8.04 -10.19 -67.00
N LEU A 266 6.72 -10.38 -66.96
CA LEU A 266 6.00 -11.34 -67.81
C LEU A 266 5.63 -10.79 -69.20
N TRP A 267 5.85 -9.49 -69.45
CA TRP A 267 5.41 -8.81 -70.69
C TRP A 267 6.56 -8.45 -71.65
N LEU A 268 7.79 -8.86 -71.35
CA LEU A 268 8.99 -8.57 -72.17
C LEU A 268 9.59 -9.82 -72.84
N SER A 269 8.81 -10.88 -72.96
CA SER A 269 9.21 -12.08 -73.70
C SER A 269 8.20 -12.32 -74.83
N THR A 270 8.28 -11.47 -75.84
CA THR A 270 7.81 -11.75 -77.20
C THR A 270 8.94 -11.34 -78.15
#